data_AF-A0A7J3VNN8-F1
#
_entry.id   AF-A0A7J3VNN8-F1
#
_cell.length_a   1.000
_cell.length_b   1.000
_cell.length_c   1.000
_cell.angle_alpha   90.00
_cell.angle_beta   90.00
_cell.angle_gamma   90.00
#
_symmetry.space_group_name_H-M   'P 1'
#
loop_
_entity.id
_entity.type
_entity.pdbx_description
1 polymer ?
#
loop_
_entity_poly.entity_id
_entity_poly.type
_entity_poly.pdbx_seq_one_letter_code
_entity_poly.pdbx_strand_id
1 'polypeptide(L)'
;MVRCVKCGSEIDESVERDARAKSYGSCSNCWAEWTRYSIMVINDLRLDMSIPEHRQMLKRYERIFFGLEQIEQGMRDVSKEEERVPDKK
;
A
#
# COMPACT_ATOMS: atom_id res chain seq x y z
N MET A 1 17.53 -4.28 -15.10
CA MET A 1 16.86 -5.12 -14.06
C MET A 1 16.38 -4.22 -12.94
N VAL A 2 15.12 -4.32 -12.54
CA VAL A 2 14.51 -3.47 -11.49
C VAL A 2 14.06 -4.35 -10.33
N ARG A 3 14.32 -3.93 -9.09
CA ARG A 3 13.85 -4.67 -7.90
C ARG A 3 12.44 -4.22 -7.52
N CYS A 4 11.56 -5.17 -7.22
CA CYS A 4 10.22 -4.85 -6.74
C CYS A 4 10.28 -4.17 -5.37
N VAL A 5 9.62 -3.01 -5.24
CA VAL A 5 9.55 -2.27 -3.96
C VAL A 5 8.83 -3.03 -2.83
N LYS A 6 7.93 -3.96 -3.17
CA LYS A 6 7.13 -4.71 -2.18
C LYS A 6 7.77 -6.04 -1.79
N CYS A 7 8.05 -6.91 -2.76
CA CYS A 7 8.53 -8.27 -2.51
C CYS A 7 10.05 -8.44 -2.68
N GLY A 8 10.76 -7.44 -3.19
CA GLY A 8 12.20 -7.51 -3.42
C GLY A 8 12.64 -8.42 -4.58
N SER A 9 11.69 -9.02 -5.31
CA SER A 9 12.00 -9.86 -6.48
C SER A 9 12.60 -9.06 -7.62
N GLU A 10 13.46 -9.70 -8.40
CA GLU A 10 14.03 -9.12 -9.61
C GLU A 10 13.00 -9.12 -10.73
N ILE A 11 12.83 -7.96 -11.37
CA ILE A 11 11.92 -7.76 -12.47
C ILE A 11 12.75 -7.52 -13.73
N ASP A 12 12.51 -8.36 -14.73
CA ASP A 12 13.03 -8.16 -16.07
C ASP A 12 12.29 -6.99 -16.73
N GLU A 13 13.04 -6.06 -17.33
CA GLU A 13 12.50 -4.86 -17.97
C GLU A 13 11.79 -5.16 -19.29
N SER A 14 12.09 -6.31 -19.91
CA SER A 14 11.41 -6.78 -21.13
C SER A 14 9.98 -7.27 -20.87
N VAL A 15 9.61 -7.54 -19.62
CA VAL A 15 8.27 -7.99 -19.27
C VAL A 15 7.29 -6.81 -19.33
N GLU A 16 6.28 -6.96 -20.19
CA GLU A 16 5.11 -6.08 -20.27
C GLU A 16 4.43 -5.98 -18.90
N ARG A 17 4.25 -4.75 -18.43
CA ARG A 17 3.68 -4.41 -17.13
C ARG A 17 2.80 -3.18 -17.26
N ASP A 18 1.78 -3.11 -16.41
CA ASP A 18 0.92 -1.92 -16.29
C ASP A 18 1.78 -0.65 -16.09
N ALA A 19 1.39 0.44 -16.74
CA ALA A 19 2.11 1.71 -16.65
C ALA A 19 2.21 2.23 -15.20
N ARG A 20 1.19 2.01 -14.38
CA ARG A 20 1.21 2.33 -12.95
C ARG A 20 2.10 1.36 -12.17
N ALA A 21 2.07 0.07 -12.51
CA ALA A 21 2.98 -0.89 -11.89
C ALA A 21 4.45 -0.49 -12.10
N LYS A 22 4.78 -0.03 -13.32
CA LYS A 22 6.09 0.52 -13.68
C LYS A 22 6.43 1.78 -12.87
N SER A 23 5.50 2.72 -12.70
CA SER A 23 5.75 3.95 -11.93
C SER A 23 6.06 3.71 -10.46
N TYR A 24 5.49 2.65 -9.87
CA TYR A 24 5.79 2.25 -8.49
C TYR A 24 7.01 1.31 -8.37
N GLY A 25 7.61 0.86 -9.47
CA GLY A 25 8.66 -0.16 -9.43
C GLY A 25 8.14 -1.50 -8.88
N SER A 26 6.90 -1.86 -9.19
CA SER A 26 6.27 -3.11 -8.74
C SER A 26 6.30 -4.21 -9.80
N CYS A 27 6.30 -5.47 -9.36
CA CYS A 27 6.13 -6.62 -10.24
C CYS A 27 4.64 -6.85 -10.54
N SER A 28 4.33 -7.59 -11.61
CA SER A 28 2.95 -7.87 -12.00
C SER A 28 2.14 -8.56 -10.90
N ASN A 29 2.79 -9.41 -10.09
CA ASN A 29 2.11 -10.12 -9.00
C ASN A 29 1.69 -9.16 -7.87
N CYS A 30 2.61 -8.32 -7.38
CA CYS A 30 2.28 -7.33 -6.35
C CYS A 30 1.27 -6.29 -6.82
N TRP A 31 1.30 -5.93 -8.12
CA TRP A 31 0.27 -5.05 -8.69
C TRP A 31 -1.10 -5.74 -8.77
N ALA A 32 -1.14 -7.03 -9.13
CA ALA A 32 -2.37 -7.82 -9.11
C ALA A 32 -2.94 -7.97 -7.68
N GLU A 33 -2.08 -8.15 -6.68
CA GLU A 33 -2.46 -8.15 -5.27
C GLU A 33 -3.05 -6.80 -4.84
N TRP A 34 -2.39 -5.69 -5.18
CA TRP A 34 -2.94 -4.35 -4.94
C TRP A 34 -4.31 -4.17 -5.60
N THR A 35 -4.49 -4.64 -6.83
CA THR A 35 -5.77 -4.53 -7.55
C THR A 35 -6.91 -5.27 -6.84
N ARG A 36 -6.62 -6.42 -6.23
CA ARG A 36 -7.60 -7.15 -5.41
C ARG A 36 -7.85 -6.44 -4.08
N TYR A 37 -6.78 -5.96 -3.44
CA TYR A 37 -6.86 -5.26 -2.16
C TYR A 37 -7.60 -3.92 -2.26
N SER A 38 -7.42 -3.18 -3.36
CA SER A 38 -8.09 -1.91 -3.60
C SER A 38 -9.61 -2.06 -3.67
N ILE A 39 -10.12 -3.18 -4.18
CA ILE A 39 -11.56 -3.49 -4.16
C ILE A 39 -12.06 -3.66 -2.72
N MET A 40 -11.28 -4.31 -1.84
CA MET A 40 -11.63 -4.43 -0.42
C MET A 40 -11.66 -3.06 0.25
N VAL A 41 -10.64 -2.22 0.02
CA VAL A 41 -10.60 -0.85 0.55
C VAL A 41 -11.80 -0.02 0.09
N ILE A 42 -12.17 -0.10 -1.20
CA ILE A 42 -13.33 0.61 -1.75
C ILE A 42 -14.61 0.15 -1.06
N ASN A 43 -14.79 -1.17 -0.91
CA ASN A 43 -16.01 -1.73 -0.34
C ASN A 43 -16.14 -1.45 1.15
N ASP A 44 -15.06 -1.62 1.91
CA ASP A 44 -15.06 -1.47 3.37
C ASP A 44 -15.23 -0.01 3.80
N LEU A 45 -14.58 0.92 3.09
CA LEU A 45 -14.70 2.36 3.34
C LEU A 45 -15.84 3.03 2.58
N ARG A 46 -16.59 2.27 1.76
CA ARG A 46 -17.69 2.77 0.91
C ARG A 46 -17.26 3.94 0.02
N LEU A 47 -16.10 3.80 -0.63
CA LEU A 47 -15.55 4.84 -1.50
C LEU A 47 -16.36 4.94 -2.80
N ASP A 48 -16.94 6.10 -3.03
CA ASP A 48 -17.48 6.49 -4.34
C ASP A 48 -16.36 7.02 -5.26
N MET A 49 -16.03 6.29 -6.32
CA MET A 49 -14.96 6.64 -7.27
C MET A 49 -15.27 7.86 -8.16
N SER A 50 -16.50 8.36 -8.16
CA SER A 50 -16.87 9.63 -8.81
C SER A 50 -16.44 10.85 -7.98
N ILE A 51 -16.25 10.68 -6.67
CA ILE A 51 -15.88 11.76 -5.73
C ILE A 51 -14.34 11.94 -5.69
N PRO A 52 -13.81 13.15 -5.93
CA PRO A 52 -12.37 13.41 -5.91
C PRO A 52 -11.67 13.04 -4.60
N GLU A 53 -12.27 13.34 -3.45
CA GLU A 53 -11.71 13.06 -2.13
C GLU A 53 -11.54 11.55 -1.90
N HIS A 54 -12.51 10.75 -2.34
CA HIS A 54 -12.45 9.28 -2.23
C HIS A 54 -11.35 8.68 -3.11
N ARG A 55 -11.15 9.22 -4.32
CA ARG A 55 -10.01 8.82 -5.17
C ARG A 55 -8.67 9.13 -4.52
N GLN A 56 -8.56 10.27 -3.83
CA GLN A 56 -7.35 10.61 -3.08
C GLN A 56 -7.13 9.65 -1.90
N MET A 57 -8.19 9.26 -1.20
CA MET A 57 -8.13 8.26 -0.14
C MET A 57 -7.60 6.91 -0.66
N LEU A 58 -8.16 6.39 -1.75
CA LEU A 58 -7.67 5.13 -2.35
C LEU A 58 -6.20 5.22 -2.78
N LYS A 59 -5.79 6.38 -3.34
CA LYS A 59 -4.39 6.65 -3.70
C LYS A 59 -3.46 6.66 -2.48
N ARG A 60 -3.95 7.10 -1.31
CA ARG A 60 -3.20 7.01 -0.05
C ARG A 60 -2.96 5.56 0.34
N TYR A 61 -4.00 4.71 0.30
CA TYR A 61 -3.87 3.27 0.53
C TYR A 61 -2.94 2.59 -0.49
N GLU A 62 -2.92 3.05 -1.74
CA GLU A 62 -1.97 2.58 -2.76
C GLU A 62 -0.52 2.84 -2.33
N ARG A 63 -0.23 4.07 -1.91
CA ARG A 63 1.10 4.47 -1.41
C ARG A 63 1.50 3.69 -0.16
N ILE A 64 0.57 3.46 0.75
CA ILE A 64 0.78 2.65 1.95
C ILE A 64 1.08 1.20 1.60
N PHE A 65 0.32 0.60 0.66
CA PHE A 65 0.51 -0.78 0.25
C PHE A 65 1.93 -1.03 -0.28
N PHE A 66 2.49 -0.08 -1.04
CA PHE A 66 3.85 -0.12 -1.55
C PHE A 66 4.91 0.47 -0.61
N GLY A 67 4.53 0.86 0.62
CA GLY A 67 5.47 1.35 1.63
C GLY A 67 6.04 2.76 1.36
N LEU A 68 5.41 3.53 0.47
CA LEU A 68 5.80 4.92 0.16
C LEU A 68 5.23 5.94 1.15
N GLU A 69 4.27 5.52 1.98
CA GLU A 69 3.64 6.34 3.01
C GLU A 69 3.30 5.45 4.21
N GLN A 70 3.50 5.95 5.43
CA GLN A 70 3.08 5.26 6.65
C GLN A 70 1.75 5.84 7.14
N ILE A 71 0.84 5.00 7.63
CA ILE A 71 -0.38 5.47 8.28
C ILE A 71 0.00 6.01 9.65
N GLU A 72 0.01 7.34 9.83
CA GLU A 72 0.19 7.97 11.15
C GLU A 72 -0.99 7.75 12.12
N GLN A 73 -2.00 6.95 11.77
CA GLN A 73 -3.07 6.54 12.68
C GLN A 73 -2.80 5.15 13.28
N GLY A 74 -2.05 5.14 14.37
CA GLY A 74 -2.39 4.32 15.53
C GLY A 74 -2.19 2.81 15.45
N MET A 75 -1.40 2.29 14.51
CA MET A 75 -0.84 0.95 14.67
C MET A 75 0.36 1.06 15.62
N ARG A 76 0.09 1.17 16.93
CA ARG A 76 1.12 0.99 17.95
C ARG A 76 1.72 -0.39 17.72
N ASP A 77 3.01 -0.40 17.45
CA ASP A 77 3.75 -1.62 17.24
C ASP A 77 3.94 -2.21 18.64
N VAL A 78 2.94 -2.94 19.14
CA VAL A 78 2.98 -3.59 20.49
C VAL A 78 4.15 -4.57 20.64
N SER A 79 4.84 -4.85 19.53
CA SER A 79 6.13 -5.51 19.43
C SER A 79 7.29 -4.73 20.06
N LYS A 80 7.20 -3.40 20.14
CA LYS A 80 8.22 -2.52 20.73
C LYS A 80 7.91 -2.24 22.19
N GLU A 81 8.74 -2.80 23.06
CA GLU A 81 8.72 -2.66 24.53
C GLU A 81 8.59 -1.19 25.00
N GLU A 82 9.13 -0.23 24.23
CA GLU A 82 9.14 1.21 24.53
C GLU A 82 7.75 1.89 24.54
N GLU A 83 6.74 1.32 23.87
CA GLU A 83 5.38 1.89 23.83
C GLU A 83 4.47 1.37 24.96
N ARG A 84 4.96 0.47 25.83
CA ARG A 84 4.24 0.02 27.03
C ARG A 84 4.38 1.08 28.13
N VAL A 85 3.64 2.17 28.00
CA VAL A 85 3.53 3.17 29.08
C VAL A 85 2.92 2.46 30.30
N PRO A 86 3.59 2.38 31.47
CA PRO A 86 2.94 1.86 32.66
C PRO A 86 1.84 2.84 33.06
N ASP A 87 0.62 2.33 33.19
CA ASP A 87 -0.53 3.06 33.75
C ASP A 87 -0.10 3.64 35.11
N LYS A 88 0.11 4.96 35.17
CA LYS A 88 0.48 5.62 36.42
C LYS A 88 -0.76 5.71 37.29
N LYS A 89 -0.70 4.98 38.40
CA LYS A 89 -1.70 4.91 39.48
C LYS A 89 -1.99 6.26 40.13
#